data_AF-A0A4V2Y5D1-F1
#
_entry.id   AF-A0A4V2Y5D1-F1
#
_cell.length_a   1.000
_cell.length_b   1.000
_cell.length_c   1.000
_cell.angle_alpha   90.00
_cell.angle_beta   90.00
_cell.angle_gamma   90.00
#
_symmetry.space_group_name_H-M   'P 1'
#
loop_
_entity.id
_entity.type
_entity.pdbx_description
1 polymer ?
#
loop_
_entity_poly.entity_id
_entity_poly.type
_entity_poly.pdbx_seq_one_letter_code
_entity_poly.pdbx_strand_id
1 'polypeptide(L)'
;MTSYDALLLLSFGGPEGTEDVIPFLENVTRGRDIPRERLEEVGEHYHLFGGVSPINRLCRDLKAAIEADFAAHGVDLPVYWGNRNWTPYLADTVRQMKADGIRHAAAFVTSAYSGYSTNDQYLNDIARAREEVPDAPEIDKLPVYCDRPGFIEPFVDATKDALSRLPEGARLVFTAHSVPLSQPNRELYVAELEEAARTIAEKAAPGTPWDLVYQSRSGPPGQPWLEPQITDHLGELHGKGVRAVAVVPIGFVSDHMEVKFDLDVEAADLAAELGIALVRAGTPGTDPRFAALPRELLGETG
;
A
#
# COMPACT_ATOMS: atom_id res chain seq x y z
N MET A 1 -23.23 -14.66 -12.60
CA MET A 1 -23.28 -14.64 -11.11
C MET A 1 -22.00 -15.28 -10.64
N THR A 2 -21.27 -14.61 -9.76
CA THR A 2 -20.02 -15.11 -9.22
C THR A 2 -20.26 -16.32 -8.30
N SER A 3 -19.28 -17.23 -8.20
CA SER A 3 -19.35 -18.40 -7.30
C SER A 3 -19.08 -18.06 -5.84
N TYR A 4 -18.63 -16.83 -5.55
CA TYR A 4 -18.30 -16.39 -4.20
C TYR A 4 -19.56 -15.95 -3.43
N ASP A 5 -19.56 -16.19 -2.12
CA ASP A 5 -20.60 -15.76 -1.17
C ASP A 5 -20.27 -14.40 -0.53
N ALA A 6 -19.01 -13.96 -0.58
CA ALA A 6 -18.54 -12.71 0.04
C ALA A 6 -17.26 -12.17 -0.61
N LEU A 7 -17.01 -10.88 -0.40
CA LEU A 7 -15.70 -10.27 -0.60
C LEU A 7 -15.03 -10.01 0.76
N LEU A 8 -13.75 -10.35 0.89
CA LEU A 8 -12.88 -9.99 2.00
C LEU A 8 -11.88 -8.92 1.55
N LEU A 9 -12.00 -7.69 2.07
CA LEU A 9 -10.95 -6.69 2.00
C LEU A 9 -9.86 -7.06 3.03
N LEU A 10 -8.65 -7.35 2.56
CA LEU A 10 -7.52 -7.71 3.42
C LEU A 10 -6.41 -6.65 3.35
N SER A 11 -6.10 -6.03 4.49
CA SER A 11 -5.08 -4.99 4.57
C SER A 11 -4.02 -5.26 5.63
N PHE A 12 -3.04 -4.36 5.76
CA PHE A 12 -1.95 -4.46 6.72
C PHE A 12 -2.44 -4.23 8.15
N GLY A 13 -3.32 -3.25 8.35
CA GLY A 13 -3.76 -2.77 9.66
C GLY A 13 -2.78 -1.78 10.29
N GLY A 14 -3.27 -0.91 11.17
CA GLY A 14 -2.42 0.03 11.89
C GLY A 14 -3.06 0.51 13.18
N PRO A 15 -2.27 1.07 14.11
CA PRO A 15 -2.73 1.51 15.42
C PRO A 15 -3.76 2.63 15.28
N GLU A 16 -4.76 2.65 16.16
CA GLU A 16 -5.82 3.67 16.18
C GLU A 16 -5.75 4.56 17.45
N GLY A 17 -4.65 4.48 18.19
CA GLY A 17 -4.36 5.30 19.36
C GLY A 17 -2.91 5.15 19.82
N THR A 18 -2.45 6.07 20.67
CA THR A 18 -1.09 6.08 21.23
C THR A 18 -0.73 4.78 21.95
N GLU A 19 -1.70 4.23 22.69
CA GLU A 19 -1.58 2.96 23.42
C GLU A 19 -1.45 1.73 22.52
N ASP A 20 -1.90 1.83 21.26
CA ASP A 20 -1.84 0.75 20.27
C ASP A 20 -0.45 0.63 19.63
N VAL A 21 0.34 1.71 19.61
CA VAL A 21 1.57 1.83 18.81
C VAL A 21 2.58 0.73 19.14
N ILE A 22 2.99 0.61 20.41
CA ILE A 22 3.99 -0.39 20.80
C ILE A 22 3.48 -1.82 20.61
N PRO A 23 2.26 -2.19 21.08
CA PRO A 23 1.69 -3.51 20.80
C PRO A 23 1.59 -3.84 19.29
N PHE A 24 1.24 -2.86 18.46
CA PHE A 24 1.19 -3.02 17.01
C PHE A 24 2.58 -3.33 16.45
N LEU A 25 3.59 -2.54 16.81
CA LEU A 25 4.96 -2.74 16.35
C LEU A 25 5.52 -4.09 16.80
N GLU A 26 5.26 -4.50 18.05
CA GLU A 26 5.61 -5.84 18.56
C GLU A 26 4.98 -6.95 17.71
N ASN A 27 3.73 -6.76 17.26
CA ASN A 27 3.05 -7.72 16.38
C ASN A 27 3.67 -7.76 14.98
N VAL A 28 3.92 -6.61 14.36
CA VAL A 28 4.57 -6.49 13.04
C VAL A 28 5.96 -7.13 13.03
N THR A 29 6.71 -6.99 14.12
CA THR A 29 8.08 -7.51 14.26
C THR A 29 8.16 -8.89 14.91
N ARG A 30 7.02 -9.57 15.11
CA ARG A 30 7.00 -10.87 15.78
C ARG A 30 7.93 -11.87 15.07
N GLY A 31 8.83 -12.50 15.83
CA GLY A 31 9.81 -13.46 15.32
C GLY A 31 11.01 -12.85 14.59
N ARG A 32 11.22 -11.53 14.69
CA ARG A 32 12.37 -10.82 14.09
C ARG A 32 13.40 -10.33 15.11
N ASP A 33 13.23 -10.66 16.39
CA ASP A 33 14.13 -10.30 17.50
C ASP A 33 14.51 -8.81 17.55
N ILE A 34 13.54 -7.93 17.27
CA ILE A 34 13.75 -6.47 17.31
C ILE A 34 13.70 -6.00 18.78
N PRO A 35 14.75 -5.33 19.29
CA PRO A 35 14.74 -4.80 20.65
C PRO A 35 13.62 -3.78 20.86
N ARG A 36 13.00 -3.80 22.05
CA ARG A 36 11.91 -2.88 22.39
C ARG A 36 12.30 -1.41 22.24
N GLU A 37 13.52 -1.04 22.62
CA GLU A 37 14.07 0.31 22.46
C GLU A 37 13.99 0.78 20.99
N ARG A 38 14.24 -0.12 20.03
CA ARG A 38 14.10 0.19 18.61
C ARG A 38 12.65 0.35 18.19
N LEU A 39 11.72 -0.38 18.80
CA LEU A 39 10.28 -0.19 18.58
C LEU A 39 9.80 1.15 19.16
N GLU A 40 10.34 1.56 20.30
CA GLU A 40 10.05 2.86 20.92
C GLU A 40 10.56 4.00 20.04
N GLU A 41 11.78 3.91 19.50
CA GLU A 41 12.31 4.86 18.50
C GLU A 41 11.38 5.00 17.28
N VAL A 42 10.92 3.88 16.71
CA VAL A 42 9.96 3.89 15.58
C VAL A 42 8.58 4.40 16.01
N GLY A 43 8.19 4.13 17.27
CA GLY A 43 6.92 4.57 17.86
C GLY A 43 6.79 6.09 17.92
N GLU A 44 7.89 6.82 18.10
CA GLU A 44 7.91 8.29 18.07
C GLU A 44 7.34 8.84 16.76
N HIS A 45 7.55 8.15 15.63
CA HIS A 45 6.99 8.56 14.35
C HIS A 45 5.45 8.55 14.38
N TYR A 46 4.84 7.59 15.08
CA TYR A 46 3.39 7.53 15.25
C TYR A 46 2.88 8.60 16.21
N HIS A 47 3.64 8.96 17.23
CA HIS A 47 3.26 9.97 18.22
C HIS A 47 3.13 11.38 17.61
N LEU A 48 3.91 11.70 16.57
CA LEU A 48 3.74 12.92 15.77
C LEU A 48 2.34 13.04 15.12
N PHE A 49 1.65 11.91 14.95
CA PHE A 49 0.30 11.82 14.38
C PHE A 49 -0.73 11.33 15.42
N GLY A 50 -0.46 11.54 16.71
CA GLY A 50 -1.37 11.16 17.80
C GLY A 50 -1.53 9.65 18.00
N GLY A 51 -0.56 8.86 17.52
CA GLY A 51 -0.58 7.40 17.60
C GLY A 51 -1.48 6.71 16.56
N VAL A 52 -2.11 7.48 15.66
CA VAL A 52 -3.13 6.96 14.74
C VAL A 52 -2.56 6.82 13.33
N SER A 53 -2.48 5.58 12.84
CA SER A 53 -2.27 5.32 11.43
C SER A 53 -3.57 5.55 10.65
N PRO A 54 -3.54 6.26 9.51
CA PRO A 54 -4.76 6.51 8.74
C PRO A 54 -5.31 5.24 8.05
N ILE A 55 -4.51 4.16 7.96
CA ILE A 55 -4.83 2.99 7.15
C ILE A 55 -6.16 2.31 7.53
N ASN A 56 -6.48 2.22 8.82
CA ASN A 56 -7.71 1.58 9.28
C ASN A 56 -8.96 2.39 8.89
N ARG A 57 -8.91 3.72 9.06
CA ARG A 57 -9.97 4.61 8.57
C ARG A 57 -10.13 4.49 7.06
N LEU A 58 -9.02 4.54 6.32
CA LEU A 58 -9.04 4.44 4.85
C LEU A 58 -9.52 3.08 4.35
N CYS A 59 -9.29 1.99 5.08
CA CYS A 59 -9.88 0.69 4.76
C CYS A 59 -11.40 0.67 4.97
N ARG A 60 -11.91 1.33 6.02
CA ARG A 60 -13.35 1.50 6.22
C ARG A 60 -13.97 2.33 5.10
N ASP A 61 -13.30 3.38 4.68
CA ASP A 61 -13.76 4.24 3.57
C ASP A 61 -13.72 3.49 2.22
N LEU A 62 -12.63 2.75 1.94
CA LEU A 62 -12.51 1.90 0.75
C LEU A 62 -13.57 0.79 0.74
N LYS A 63 -13.79 0.13 1.88
CA LYS A 63 -14.87 -0.86 2.03
C LYS A 63 -16.22 -0.25 1.66
N ALA A 64 -16.55 0.92 2.20
CA ALA A 64 -17.81 1.60 1.89
C ALA A 64 -17.91 1.99 0.40
N ALA A 65 -16.80 2.39 -0.22
CA ALA A 65 -16.76 2.69 -1.66
C ALA A 65 -16.98 1.45 -2.53
N ILE A 66 -16.38 0.31 -2.16
CA ILE A 66 -16.61 -0.99 -2.83
C ILE A 66 -18.07 -1.42 -2.68
N GLU A 67 -18.65 -1.30 -1.47
CA GLU A 67 -20.06 -1.62 -1.23
C GLU A 67 -21.00 -0.74 -2.08
N ALA A 68 -20.67 0.55 -2.24
CA ALA A 68 -21.42 1.47 -3.09
C ALA A 68 -21.31 1.09 -4.58
N ASP A 69 -20.13 0.71 -5.07
CA ASP A 69 -19.96 0.21 -6.45
C ASP A 69 -20.75 -1.09 -6.67
N PHE A 70 -20.69 -2.03 -5.72
CA PHE A 70 -21.42 -3.30 -5.78
C PHE A 70 -22.93 -3.05 -5.86
N ALA A 71 -23.48 -2.20 -4.99
CA ALA A 71 -24.88 -1.83 -5.00
C ALA A 71 -25.31 -1.17 -6.31
N ALA A 72 -24.49 -0.26 -6.86
CA ALA A 72 -24.76 0.41 -8.12
C ALA A 72 -24.79 -0.54 -9.33
N HIS A 73 -24.11 -1.69 -9.24
CA HIS A 73 -24.00 -2.67 -10.32
C HIS A 73 -24.75 -3.98 -10.05
N GLY A 74 -25.57 -4.04 -9.00
CA GLY A 74 -26.39 -5.21 -8.67
C GLY A 74 -25.57 -6.43 -8.22
N VAL A 75 -24.40 -6.22 -7.64
CA VAL A 75 -23.57 -7.27 -7.02
C VAL A 75 -24.01 -7.43 -5.56
N ASP A 76 -24.74 -8.52 -5.28
CA ASP A 76 -25.21 -8.85 -3.92
C ASP A 76 -24.17 -9.70 -3.18
N LEU A 77 -23.06 -9.07 -2.81
CA LEU A 77 -22.01 -9.69 -1.98
C LEU A 77 -21.75 -8.84 -0.74
N PRO A 78 -21.83 -9.42 0.47
CA PRO A 78 -21.35 -8.76 1.68
C PRO A 78 -19.84 -8.56 1.60
N VAL A 79 -19.38 -7.38 2.04
CA VAL A 79 -17.96 -7.06 2.13
C VAL A 79 -17.52 -7.14 3.59
N TYR A 80 -16.50 -7.95 3.87
CA TYR A 80 -15.82 -8.04 5.15
C TYR A 80 -14.48 -7.32 5.09
N TRP A 81 -13.93 -6.95 6.24
CA TRP A 81 -12.59 -6.37 6.33
C TRP A 81 -11.82 -7.00 7.47
N GLY A 82 -10.60 -7.45 7.17
CA GLY A 82 -9.65 -7.97 8.14
C GLY A 82 -8.23 -7.48 7.85
N ASN A 83 -7.41 -7.45 8.89
CA ASN A 83 -6.05 -6.96 8.86
C ASN A 83 -5.06 -8.04 9.26
N ARG A 84 -3.84 -7.92 8.73
CA ARG A 84 -2.73 -8.82 9.03
C ARG A 84 -2.12 -8.56 10.40
N ASN A 85 -1.96 -7.29 10.75
CA ASN A 85 -1.13 -6.88 11.89
C ASN A 85 -1.87 -6.08 12.97
N TRP A 86 -3.14 -5.73 12.78
CA TRP A 86 -3.91 -5.04 13.81
C TRP A 86 -5.40 -5.40 13.74
N THR A 87 -6.20 -4.90 14.67
CA THR A 87 -7.66 -5.13 14.67
C THR A 87 -8.37 -4.38 13.52
N PRO A 88 -9.49 -4.89 12.96
CA PRO A 88 -10.00 -6.26 13.14
C PRO A 88 -9.04 -7.27 12.53
N TYR A 89 -8.61 -8.27 13.30
CA TYR A 89 -7.65 -9.26 12.79
C TYR A 89 -8.32 -10.15 11.75
N LEU A 90 -7.54 -10.60 10.76
CA LEU A 90 -8.01 -11.50 9.72
C LEU A 90 -8.67 -12.76 10.31
N ALA A 91 -8.05 -13.38 11.33
CA ALA A 91 -8.63 -14.57 11.98
C ALA A 91 -10.00 -14.28 12.62
N ASP A 92 -10.19 -13.12 13.26
CA ASP A 92 -11.49 -12.73 13.83
C ASP A 92 -12.53 -12.49 12.74
N THR A 93 -12.11 -11.88 11.63
CA THR A 93 -12.97 -11.67 10.46
C THR A 93 -13.39 -13.00 9.84
N VAL A 94 -12.49 -13.97 9.72
CA VAL A 94 -12.79 -15.32 9.22
C VAL A 94 -13.75 -16.08 10.15
N ARG A 95 -13.62 -15.92 11.48
CA ARG A 95 -14.61 -16.45 12.46
C ARG A 95 -15.99 -15.85 12.23
N GLN A 96 -16.07 -14.54 12.00
CA GLN A 96 -17.32 -13.86 11.72
C GLN A 96 -17.94 -14.35 10.40
N MET A 97 -17.15 -14.41 9.31
CA MET A 97 -17.61 -14.95 8.02
C MET A 97 -18.16 -16.37 8.16
N LYS A 98 -17.48 -17.25 8.92
CA LYS A 98 -18.00 -18.60 9.23
C LYS A 98 -19.35 -18.53 9.95
N ALA A 99 -19.47 -17.68 10.97
CA ALA A 99 -20.69 -17.54 11.76
C ALA A 99 -21.87 -17.04 10.91
N ASP A 100 -21.59 -16.19 9.91
CA ASP A 100 -22.56 -15.66 8.95
C ASP A 100 -22.88 -16.65 7.82
N GLY A 101 -22.28 -17.84 7.82
CA GLY A 101 -22.58 -18.93 6.89
C GLY A 101 -21.83 -18.86 5.56
N ILE A 102 -20.85 -17.96 5.41
CA ILE A 102 -20.00 -17.85 4.23
C ILE A 102 -19.21 -19.14 4.03
N ARG A 103 -19.21 -19.69 2.80
CA ARG A 103 -18.47 -20.91 2.44
C ARG A 103 -17.31 -20.63 1.50
N HIS A 104 -17.48 -19.69 0.57
CA HIS A 104 -16.46 -19.32 -0.40
C HIS A 104 -16.37 -17.80 -0.50
N ALA A 105 -15.18 -17.23 -0.33
CA ALA A 105 -14.96 -15.79 -0.40
C ALA A 105 -13.80 -15.43 -1.32
N ALA A 106 -13.92 -14.29 -2.00
CA ALA A 106 -12.82 -13.69 -2.73
C ALA A 106 -12.09 -12.68 -1.83
N ALA A 107 -10.76 -12.68 -1.80
CA ALA A 107 -9.97 -11.71 -1.05
C ALA A 107 -9.37 -10.65 -1.97
N PHE A 108 -9.80 -9.40 -1.82
CA PHE A 108 -9.14 -8.24 -2.39
C PHE A 108 -8.13 -7.70 -1.38
N VAL A 109 -6.85 -7.79 -1.71
CA VAL A 109 -5.77 -7.32 -0.84
C VAL A 109 -5.41 -5.88 -1.18
N THR A 110 -5.03 -5.06 -0.19
CA THR A 110 -4.59 -3.67 -0.44
C THR A 110 -3.14 -3.58 -0.91
N SER A 111 -2.70 -4.52 -1.75
CA SER A 111 -1.35 -4.59 -2.31
C SER A 111 -1.42 -5.03 -3.77
N ALA A 112 -0.81 -4.23 -4.66
CA ALA A 112 -1.08 -4.32 -6.09
C ALA A 112 -0.14 -5.23 -6.87
N TYR A 113 0.92 -5.78 -6.27
CA TYR A 113 2.10 -6.35 -6.95
C TYR A 113 2.37 -7.82 -6.60
N SER A 114 3.15 -8.54 -7.42
CA SER A 114 3.44 -9.99 -7.36
C SER A 114 4.69 -10.41 -6.54
N GLY A 115 5.21 -9.55 -5.66
CA GLY A 115 6.36 -9.86 -4.80
C GLY A 115 5.99 -10.70 -3.56
N TYR A 116 6.97 -11.23 -2.83
CA TYR A 116 6.68 -11.99 -1.60
C TYR A 116 5.88 -11.17 -0.57
N SER A 117 6.36 -9.99 -0.19
CA SER A 117 5.71 -9.14 0.83
C SER A 117 4.36 -8.56 0.39
N THR A 118 4.13 -8.47 -0.92
CA THR A 118 2.95 -7.86 -1.56
C THR A 118 1.90 -8.89 -1.98
N ASN A 119 2.30 -10.13 -2.26
CA ASN A 119 1.40 -11.21 -2.71
C ASN A 119 1.48 -12.46 -1.83
N ASP A 120 2.63 -13.14 -1.81
CA ASP A 120 2.74 -14.49 -1.20
C ASP A 120 2.51 -14.45 0.31
N GLN A 121 2.91 -13.37 0.97
CA GLN A 121 2.68 -13.18 2.39
C GLN A 121 1.19 -13.05 2.71
N TYR A 122 0.40 -12.40 1.86
CA TYR A 122 -1.05 -12.35 2.01
C TYR A 122 -1.69 -13.74 1.83
N LEU A 123 -1.20 -14.55 0.88
CA LEU A 123 -1.64 -15.94 0.73
C LEU A 123 -1.33 -16.78 1.98
N ASN A 124 -0.13 -16.62 2.54
CA ASN A 124 0.27 -17.29 3.78
C ASN A 124 -0.59 -16.84 4.98
N ASP A 125 -0.91 -15.55 5.07
CA ASP A 125 -1.76 -15.01 6.13
C ASP A 125 -3.20 -15.52 6.02
N ILE A 126 -3.74 -15.64 4.81
CA ILE A 126 -5.04 -16.29 4.54
C ILE A 126 -5.01 -17.77 4.97
N ALA A 127 -3.98 -18.52 4.56
CA ALA A 127 -3.84 -19.92 4.93
C ALA A 127 -3.79 -20.10 6.45
N ARG A 128 -2.96 -19.32 7.14
CA ARG A 128 -2.85 -19.35 8.61
C ARG A 128 -4.18 -19.03 9.30
N ALA A 129 -4.88 -17.98 8.85
CA ALA A 129 -6.18 -17.62 9.43
C ALA A 129 -7.23 -18.71 9.23
N ARG A 130 -7.21 -19.44 8.11
CA ARG A 130 -8.08 -20.60 7.87
C ARG A 130 -7.71 -21.79 8.74
N GLU A 131 -6.43 -22.03 9.01
CA GLU A 131 -5.97 -23.08 9.94
C GLU A 131 -6.41 -22.80 11.39
N GLU A 132 -6.43 -21.52 11.80
CA GLU A 132 -6.88 -21.10 13.14
C GLU A 132 -8.40 -21.24 13.36
N VAL A 133 -9.19 -21.39 12.31
CA VAL A 133 -10.65 -21.41 12.36
C VAL A 133 -11.15 -22.74 11.76
N PRO A 134 -11.56 -23.71 12.59
CA PRO A 134 -12.16 -24.95 12.10
C PRO A 134 -13.33 -24.66 11.14
N ASP A 135 -13.45 -25.40 10.05
CA ASP A 135 -14.46 -25.19 8.99
C ASP A 135 -14.52 -23.74 8.43
N ALA A 136 -13.39 -23.04 8.41
CA ALA A 136 -13.28 -21.73 7.78
C ALA A 136 -13.76 -21.77 6.31
N PRO A 137 -14.31 -20.66 5.78
CA PRO A 137 -14.57 -20.55 4.35
C PRO A 137 -13.30 -20.80 3.52
N GLU A 138 -13.50 -21.29 2.29
CA GLU A 138 -12.48 -21.18 1.26
C GLU A 138 -12.29 -19.71 0.91
N ILE A 139 -11.05 -19.27 0.77
CA ILE A 139 -10.72 -17.87 0.51
C ILE A 139 -9.71 -17.83 -0.63
N ASP A 140 -10.14 -17.31 -1.77
CA ASP A 140 -9.30 -17.15 -2.95
C ASP A 140 -8.86 -15.69 -3.08
N LYS A 141 -7.55 -15.47 -3.10
CA LYS A 141 -7.02 -14.13 -3.37
C LYS A 141 -7.30 -13.74 -4.83
N LEU A 142 -7.88 -12.57 -5.04
CA LEU A 142 -8.03 -12.00 -6.37
C LEU A 142 -6.67 -11.74 -7.03
N PRO A 143 -6.60 -11.74 -8.38
CA PRO A 143 -5.38 -11.50 -9.12
C PRO A 143 -4.69 -10.17 -8.75
N VAL A 144 -3.39 -10.12 -8.98
CA VAL A 144 -2.58 -8.89 -8.93
C VAL A 144 -3.13 -7.88 -9.95
N TYR A 145 -3.08 -6.59 -9.62
CA TYR A 145 -3.82 -5.55 -10.34
C TYR A 145 -3.02 -4.27 -10.62
N CYS A 146 -1.69 -4.28 -10.45
CA CYS A 146 -0.83 -3.10 -10.68
C CYS A 146 -0.85 -2.57 -12.12
N ASP A 147 -1.31 -3.36 -13.09
CA ASP A 147 -1.45 -2.99 -14.50
C ASP A 147 -2.88 -2.57 -14.88
N ARG A 148 -3.85 -2.70 -13.96
CA ARG A 148 -5.26 -2.46 -14.25
C ARG A 148 -5.54 -0.96 -14.33
N PRO A 149 -6.44 -0.52 -15.24
CA PRO A 149 -6.83 0.89 -15.34
C PRO A 149 -7.33 1.50 -14.02
N GLY A 150 -8.07 0.71 -13.22
CA GLY A 150 -8.55 1.14 -11.91
C GLY A 150 -7.45 1.46 -10.90
N PHE A 151 -6.22 0.97 -11.11
CA PHE A 151 -5.04 1.31 -10.32
C PHE A 151 -4.20 2.42 -10.97
N ILE A 152 -3.99 2.36 -12.29
CA ILE A 152 -3.12 3.29 -13.03
C ILE A 152 -3.75 4.68 -13.18
N GLU A 153 -5.02 4.78 -13.55
CA GLU A 153 -5.64 6.07 -13.90
C GLU A 153 -5.76 7.04 -12.70
N PRO A 154 -6.07 6.58 -11.47
CA PRO A 154 -5.99 7.47 -10.30
C PRO A 154 -4.60 8.06 -10.08
N PHE A 155 -3.54 7.27 -10.29
CA PHE A 155 -2.18 7.79 -10.22
C PHE A 155 -1.84 8.76 -11.35
N VAL A 156 -2.36 8.55 -12.56
CA VAL A 156 -2.20 9.50 -13.67
C VAL A 156 -2.80 10.86 -13.30
N ASP A 157 -4.02 10.88 -12.75
CA ASP A 157 -4.69 12.11 -12.34
C ASP A 157 -3.96 12.78 -11.18
N ALA A 158 -3.57 12.02 -10.16
CA ALA A 158 -2.81 12.52 -9.02
C ALA A 158 -1.43 13.07 -9.40
N THR A 159 -0.76 12.45 -10.37
CA THR A 159 0.52 12.91 -10.90
C THR A 159 0.37 14.23 -11.66
N LYS A 160 -0.69 14.38 -12.48
CA LYS A 160 -1.00 15.63 -13.18
C LYS A 160 -1.30 16.76 -12.18
N ASP A 161 -2.08 16.48 -11.14
CA ASP A 161 -2.36 17.46 -10.07
C ASP A 161 -1.06 17.91 -9.38
N ALA A 162 -0.22 16.96 -8.96
CA ALA A 162 1.06 17.25 -8.30
C ALA A 162 1.98 18.11 -9.17
N LEU A 163 2.12 17.77 -10.45
CA LEU A 163 2.92 18.54 -11.42
C LEU A 163 2.36 19.95 -11.65
N SER A 164 1.04 20.12 -11.67
CA SER A 164 0.41 21.45 -11.89
C SER A 164 0.73 22.46 -10.79
N ARG A 165 1.16 21.98 -9.62
CA ARG A 165 1.52 22.77 -8.44
C ARG A 165 3.02 23.08 -8.36
N LEU A 166 3.80 22.58 -9.31
CA LEU A 166 5.26 22.74 -9.37
C LEU A 166 5.66 23.61 -10.58
N PRO A 167 6.87 24.21 -10.54
CA PRO A 167 7.46 24.83 -11.72
C PRO A 167 7.59 23.83 -12.90
N GLU A 168 7.58 24.35 -14.12
CA GLU A 168 7.88 23.55 -15.31
C GLU A 168 9.26 22.86 -15.20
N GLY A 169 9.37 21.66 -15.77
CA GLY A 169 10.59 20.86 -15.71
C GLY A 169 10.82 20.12 -14.38
N ALA A 170 9.81 20.04 -13.52
CA ALA A 170 9.86 19.20 -12.33
C ALA A 170 10.18 17.73 -12.68
N ARG A 171 11.06 17.11 -11.88
CA ARG A 171 11.42 15.70 -11.99
C ARG A 171 10.28 14.84 -11.44
N LEU A 172 9.93 13.75 -12.12
CA LEU A 172 9.03 12.74 -11.58
C LEU A 172 9.85 11.71 -10.78
N VAL A 173 9.45 11.45 -9.54
CA VAL A 173 10.09 10.44 -8.70
C VAL A 173 9.04 9.48 -8.18
N PHE A 174 9.02 8.28 -8.72
CA PHE A 174 8.16 7.19 -8.28
C PHE A 174 8.79 6.51 -7.07
N THR A 175 7.99 6.20 -6.06
CA THR A 175 8.48 5.54 -4.84
C THR A 175 7.59 4.40 -4.39
N ALA A 176 8.24 3.36 -3.84
CA ALA A 176 7.59 2.20 -3.25
C ALA A 176 8.38 1.72 -2.01
N HIS A 177 7.78 0.86 -1.20
CA HIS A 177 8.48 0.27 -0.07
C HIS A 177 9.69 -0.54 -0.56
N SER A 178 10.87 -0.30 0.03
CA SER A 178 12.09 -1.06 -0.24
C SER A 178 11.94 -2.49 0.26
N VAL A 179 12.55 -3.46 -0.39
CA VAL A 179 12.58 -4.85 0.12
C VAL A 179 14.01 -5.36 0.20
N PRO A 180 14.31 -6.34 1.08
CA PRO A 180 15.62 -6.95 1.13
C PRO A 180 16.05 -7.54 -0.21
N LEU A 181 17.35 -7.48 -0.54
CA LEU A 181 17.90 -8.19 -1.70
C LEU A 181 17.89 -9.72 -1.56
N SER A 182 17.43 -10.25 -0.43
CA SER A 182 17.13 -11.67 -0.25
C SER A 182 15.66 -12.02 -0.47
N GLN A 183 14.77 -11.03 -0.64
CA GLN A 183 13.33 -11.29 -0.80
C GLN A 183 13.05 -12.11 -2.07
N PRO A 184 12.29 -13.22 -1.98
CA PRO A 184 11.86 -13.97 -3.15
C PRO A 184 11.01 -13.12 -4.10
N ASN A 185 11.13 -13.37 -5.40
CA ASN A 185 10.38 -12.68 -6.45
C ASN A 185 10.55 -11.14 -6.47
N ARG A 186 11.63 -10.63 -5.86
CA ARG A 186 11.93 -9.19 -5.86
C ARG A 186 12.02 -8.63 -7.28
N GLU A 187 12.59 -9.37 -8.23
CA GLU A 187 12.84 -8.80 -9.56
C GLU A 187 11.55 -8.64 -10.35
N LEU A 188 10.55 -9.48 -10.05
CA LEU A 188 9.19 -9.33 -10.56
C LEU A 188 8.52 -8.09 -9.95
N TYR A 189 8.66 -7.88 -8.63
CA TYR A 189 8.15 -6.67 -7.97
C TYR A 189 8.76 -5.39 -8.56
N VAL A 190 10.07 -5.36 -8.80
CA VAL A 190 10.73 -4.22 -9.43
C VAL A 190 10.24 -4.02 -10.87
N ALA A 191 10.16 -5.07 -11.67
CA ALA A 191 9.69 -4.97 -13.05
C ALA A 191 8.24 -4.44 -13.15
N GLU A 192 7.36 -4.87 -12.26
CA GLU A 192 5.97 -4.36 -12.21
C GLU A 192 5.90 -2.89 -11.75
N LEU A 193 6.75 -2.48 -10.80
CA LEU A 193 6.87 -1.07 -10.40
C LEU A 193 7.35 -0.19 -11.55
N GLU A 194 8.41 -0.62 -12.25
CA GLU A 194 8.96 0.08 -13.41
C GLU A 194 7.92 0.22 -14.53
N GLU A 195 7.17 -0.84 -14.80
CA GLU A 195 6.12 -0.84 -15.82
C GLU A 195 4.94 0.08 -15.46
N ALA A 196 4.51 0.06 -14.20
CA ALA A 196 3.48 0.96 -13.70
C ALA A 196 3.96 2.42 -13.76
N ALA A 197 5.17 2.70 -13.27
CA ALA A 197 5.81 4.02 -13.32
C ALA A 197 5.91 4.55 -14.75
N ARG A 198 6.41 3.73 -15.67
CA ARG A 198 6.52 4.05 -17.10
C ARG A 198 5.16 4.41 -17.69
N THR A 199 4.15 3.58 -17.45
CA THR A 199 2.78 3.79 -17.96
C THR A 199 2.17 5.08 -17.41
N ILE A 200 2.34 5.35 -16.11
CA ILE A 200 1.85 6.58 -15.48
C ILE A 200 2.58 7.80 -16.05
N ALA A 201 3.92 7.76 -16.16
CA ALA A 201 4.72 8.84 -16.70
C ALA A 201 4.35 9.17 -18.15
N GLU A 202 4.20 8.15 -19.00
CA GLU A 202 3.79 8.30 -20.40
C GLU A 202 2.41 8.96 -20.54
N LYS A 203 1.47 8.67 -19.64
CA LYS A 203 0.11 9.25 -19.66
C LYS A 203 0.00 10.62 -18.99
N ALA A 204 0.75 10.83 -17.90
CA ALA A 204 0.67 12.03 -17.08
C ALA A 204 1.57 13.16 -17.57
N ALA A 205 2.78 12.84 -18.00
CA ALA A 205 3.79 13.80 -18.42
C ALA A 205 4.72 13.21 -19.50
N PRO A 206 4.22 13.06 -20.74
CA PRO A 206 4.99 12.44 -21.82
C PRO A 206 6.35 13.12 -22.02
N GLY A 207 7.43 12.32 -22.02
CA GLY A 207 8.80 12.80 -22.22
C GLY A 207 9.45 13.42 -20.97
N THR A 208 8.74 13.56 -19.85
CA THR A 208 9.34 13.98 -18.58
C THR A 208 10.22 12.87 -18.03
N PRO A 209 11.50 13.15 -17.71
CA PRO A 209 12.36 12.18 -17.05
C PRO A 209 11.81 11.76 -15.69
N TRP A 210 11.92 10.47 -15.38
CA TRP A 210 11.49 9.90 -14.11
C TRP A 210 12.51 8.93 -13.54
N ASP A 211 12.44 8.70 -12.22
CA ASP A 211 13.22 7.71 -11.49
C ASP A 211 12.28 6.83 -10.65
N LEU A 212 12.65 5.56 -10.46
CA LEU A 212 12.06 4.70 -9.44
C LEU A 212 13.03 4.61 -8.27
N VAL A 213 12.55 4.96 -7.08
CA VAL A 213 13.31 4.92 -5.83
C VAL A 213 12.50 4.23 -4.74
N TYR A 214 13.10 4.04 -3.58
CA TYR A 214 12.49 3.28 -2.49
C TYR A 214 12.44 4.06 -1.18
N GLN A 215 11.57 3.63 -0.27
CA GLN A 215 11.42 4.19 1.07
C GLN A 215 11.26 3.08 2.12
N SER A 216 11.18 3.45 3.39
CA SER A 216 10.81 2.55 4.50
C SER A 216 11.76 1.35 4.70
N ARG A 217 13.07 1.56 4.51
CA ARG A 217 14.07 0.54 4.86
C ARG A 217 14.09 0.33 6.38
N SER A 218 13.59 -0.81 6.85
CA SER A 218 13.42 -1.12 8.28
C SER A 218 14.31 -2.26 8.80
N GLY A 219 15.21 -2.81 7.97
CA GLY A 219 16.13 -3.89 8.35
C GLY A 219 17.43 -3.44 9.04
N PRO A 220 18.20 -4.37 9.64
CA PRO A 220 19.48 -4.06 10.25
C PRO A 220 20.46 -3.41 9.24
N PRO A 221 21.40 -2.55 9.71
CA PRO A 221 22.29 -1.77 8.82
C PRO A 221 23.09 -2.61 7.81
N GLY A 222 23.45 -3.85 8.19
CA GLY A 222 24.22 -4.76 7.33
C GLY A 222 23.39 -5.57 6.32
N GLN A 223 22.06 -5.53 6.40
CA GLN A 223 21.21 -6.19 5.40
C GLN A 223 21.10 -5.27 4.17
N PRO A 224 21.35 -5.77 2.95
CA PRO A 224 21.16 -4.99 1.73
C PRO A 224 19.69 -4.97 1.30
N TRP A 225 19.24 -3.81 0.82
CA TRP A 225 17.86 -3.53 0.42
C TRP A 225 17.86 -2.87 -0.97
N LEU A 226 16.67 -2.75 -1.57
CA LEU A 226 16.50 -1.98 -2.80
C LEU A 226 16.85 -0.49 -2.57
N GLU A 227 17.57 0.04 -3.55
CA GLU A 227 18.13 1.39 -3.57
C GLU A 227 17.87 2.04 -4.94
N PRO A 228 17.93 3.39 -5.05
CA PRO A 228 18.27 4.34 -3.98
C PRO A 228 17.10 4.62 -3.04
N GLN A 229 17.40 5.09 -1.82
CA GLN A 229 16.37 5.66 -0.94
C GLN A 229 15.95 7.03 -1.45
N ILE A 230 14.69 7.42 -1.20
CA ILE A 230 14.13 8.71 -1.64
C ILE A 230 14.97 9.90 -1.15
N THR A 231 15.42 9.88 0.10
CA THR A 231 16.23 10.94 0.70
C THR A 231 17.61 11.06 0.05
N ASP A 232 18.31 9.93 -0.14
CA ASP A 232 19.59 9.90 -0.86
C ASP A 232 19.44 10.44 -2.28
N HIS A 233 18.39 10.02 -2.99
CA HIS A 233 18.14 10.43 -4.35
C HIS A 233 17.79 11.92 -4.47
N LEU A 234 17.07 12.51 -3.51
CA LEU A 234 16.85 13.97 -3.48
C LEU A 234 18.18 14.74 -3.40
N GLY A 235 19.15 14.25 -2.63
CA GLY A 235 20.51 14.80 -2.59
C GLY A 235 21.21 14.74 -3.95
N GLU A 236 21.11 13.61 -4.65
CA GLU A 236 21.67 13.47 -6.00
C GLU A 236 21.02 14.42 -7.01
N LEU A 237 19.68 14.54 -6.98
CA LEU A 237 18.92 15.43 -7.85
C LEU A 237 19.30 16.90 -7.58
N HIS A 238 19.45 17.30 -6.31
CA HIS A 238 19.94 18.62 -5.94
C HIS A 238 21.31 18.91 -6.57
N GLY A 239 22.25 17.96 -6.46
CA GLY A 239 23.60 18.05 -7.03
C GLY A 239 23.60 18.16 -8.56
N LYS A 240 22.58 17.61 -9.23
CA LYS A 240 22.34 17.74 -10.67
C LYS A 240 21.61 19.03 -11.07
N GLY A 241 21.30 19.91 -10.11
CA GLY A 241 20.63 21.18 -10.36
C GLY A 241 19.10 21.11 -10.41
N VAL A 242 18.49 19.96 -10.05
CA VAL A 242 17.02 19.84 -9.96
C VAL A 242 16.51 20.63 -8.76
N ARG A 243 15.42 21.37 -8.95
CA ARG A 243 14.81 22.24 -7.93
C ARG A 243 13.31 22.03 -7.74
N ALA A 244 12.71 21.10 -8.48
CA ALA A 244 11.32 20.73 -8.34
C ALA A 244 11.15 19.23 -8.56
N VAL A 245 10.41 18.55 -7.66
CA VAL A 245 10.19 17.11 -7.68
C VAL A 245 8.73 16.81 -7.35
N ALA A 246 8.07 16.05 -8.22
CA ALA A 246 6.78 15.43 -7.88
C ALA A 246 7.04 13.98 -7.45
N VAL A 247 6.67 13.66 -6.21
CA VAL A 247 6.83 12.31 -5.65
C VAL A 247 5.53 11.52 -5.81
N VAL A 248 5.58 10.35 -6.43
CA VAL A 248 4.41 9.49 -6.69
C VAL A 248 4.55 8.18 -5.89
N PRO A 249 3.74 7.96 -4.83
CA PRO A 249 3.85 6.77 -3.97
C PRO A 249 3.19 5.53 -4.58
N ILE A 250 3.68 5.09 -5.76
CA ILE A 250 3.09 4.00 -6.54
C ILE A 250 3.03 2.65 -5.82
N GLY A 251 3.90 2.42 -4.83
CA GLY A 251 3.86 1.19 -4.03
C GLY A 251 2.60 0.99 -3.20
N PHE A 252 1.73 2.01 -3.08
CA PHE A 252 0.67 2.04 -2.08
C PHE A 252 -0.68 2.47 -2.65
N VAL A 253 -1.76 1.80 -2.23
CA VAL A 253 -3.13 2.14 -2.63
C VAL A 253 -3.77 3.20 -1.73
N SER A 254 -3.24 3.40 -0.52
CA SER A 254 -3.77 4.32 0.50
C SER A 254 -2.61 4.92 1.31
N ASP A 255 -2.79 6.14 1.82
CA ASP A 255 -1.87 6.70 2.80
C ASP A 255 -1.79 5.82 4.05
N HIS A 256 -0.60 5.65 4.59
CA HIS A 256 -0.32 5.02 5.88
C HIS A 256 0.92 5.68 6.50
N MET A 257 1.31 5.24 7.69
CA MET A 257 2.36 5.93 8.47
C MET A 257 3.70 6.05 7.76
N GLU A 258 4.13 5.04 7.01
CA GLU A 258 5.39 5.13 6.26
C GLU A 258 5.32 6.20 5.15
N VAL A 259 4.29 6.17 4.30
CA VAL A 259 4.03 7.26 3.32
C VAL A 259 3.95 8.65 3.99
N LYS A 260 3.28 8.77 5.14
CA LYS A 260 3.15 10.06 5.83
C LYS A 260 4.48 10.53 6.42
N PHE A 261 5.20 9.66 7.10
CA PHE A 261 6.44 10.05 7.76
C PHE A 261 7.58 10.19 6.74
N ASP A 262 7.84 9.16 5.95
CA ASP A 262 8.98 9.13 5.03
C ASP A 262 8.85 10.21 3.95
N LEU A 263 7.64 10.51 3.46
CA LEU A 263 7.44 11.48 2.38
C LEU A 263 6.97 12.86 2.85
N ASP A 264 5.98 12.93 3.74
CA ASP A 264 5.42 14.22 4.19
C ASP A 264 6.22 14.84 5.35
N VAL A 265 7.20 14.11 5.94
CA VAL A 265 8.13 14.63 6.95
C VAL A 265 9.58 14.52 6.45
N GLU A 266 10.18 13.33 6.40
CA GLU A 266 11.63 13.21 6.13
C GLU A 266 12.04 13.73 4.75
N ALA A 267 11.39 13.29 3.68
CA ALA A 267 11.70 13.75 2.33
C ALA A 267 11.32 15.23 2.13
N ALA A 268 10.22 15.70 2.73
CA ALA A 268 9.77 17.07 2.65
C ALA A 268 10.73 18.04 3.36
N ASP A 269 11.18 17.69 4.56
CA ASP A 269 12.15 18.46 5.34
C ASP A 269 13.49 18.53 4.61
N LEU A 270 14.00 17.40 4.12
CA LEU A 270 15.23 17.37 3.33
C LEU A 270 15.10 18.19 2.03
N ALA A 271 13.97 18.08 1.33
CA ALA A 271 13.72 18.87 0.14
C ALA A 271 13.72 20.38 0.46
N ALA A 272 13.13 20.80 1.58
CA ALA A 272 13.15 22.18 2.04
C ALA A 272 14.59 22.66 2.34
N GLU A 273 15.40 21.86 3.04
CA GLU A 273 16.82 22.15 3.31
C GLU A 273 17.63 22.31 2.01
N LEU A 274 17.34 21.47 1.00
CA LEU A 274 18.00 21.50 -0.30
C LEU A 274 17.42 22.56 -1.26
N GLY A 275 16.38 23.28 -0.87
CA GLY A 275 15.68 24.24 -1.74
C GLY A 275 15.00 23.59 -2.96
N ILE A 276 14.52 22.36 -2.80
CA ILE A 276 13.71 21.64 -3.78
C ILE A 276 12.23 21.86 -3.46
N ALA A 277 11.46 22.37 -4.42
CA ALA A 277 10.00 22.34 -4.34
C ALA A 277 9.50 20.90 -4.49
N LEU A 278 8.95 20.32 -3.43
CA LEU A 278 8.45 18.95 -3.42
C LEU A 278 6.93 18.94 -3.30
N VAL A 279 6.25 18.22 -4.20
CA VAL A 279 4.81 17.92 -4.08
C VAL A 279 4.61 16.43 -4.21
N ARG A 280 3.93 15.82 -3.24
CA ARG A 280 3.52 14.42 -3.29
C ARG A 280 2.16 14.27 -3.99
N ALA A 281 2.06 13.31 -4.91
CA ALA A 281 0.81 12.88 -5.50
C ALA A 281 -0.02 12.02 -4.51
N GLY A 282 -1.34 12.13 -4.61
CA GLY A 282 -2.26 11.29 -3.84
C GLY A 282 -2.19 9.80 -4.23
N THR A 283 -2.55 8.92 -3.30
CA THR A 283 -2.79 7.50 -3.55
C THR A 283 -4.21 7.27 -4.09
N PRO A 284 -4.51 6.13 -4.75
CA PRO A 284 -5.85 5.80 -5.25
C PRO A 284 -6.97 5.94 -4.22
N GLY A 285 -6.77 5.47 -2.98
CA GLY A 285 -7.71 5.58 -1.87
C GLY A 285 -9.11 5.08 -2.24
N THR A 286 -10.08 5.98 -2.23
CA THR A 286 -11.50 5.70 -2.56
C THR A 286 -11.88 6.12 -3.98
N ASP A 287 -10.92 6.33 -4.88
CA ASP A 287 -11.21 6.63 -6.28
C ASP A 287 -12.22 5.60 -6.85
N PRO A 288 -13.33 6.03 -7.47
CA PRO A 288 -14.36 5.11 -7.95
C PRO A 288 -13.83 4.04 -8.90
N ARG A 289 -12.79 4.33 -9.69
CA ARG A 289 -12.17 3.35 -10.60
C ARG A 289 -11.39 2.29 -9.83
N PHE A 290 -10.76 2.66 -8.71
CA PHE A 290 -10.09 1.72 -7.83
C PHE A 290 -11.08 0.88 -7.03
N ALA A 291 -12.13 1.51 -6.48
CA ALA A 291 -13.19 0.82 -5.74
C ALA A 291 -13.99 -0.17 -6.61
N ALA A 292 -14.00 0.01 -7.93
CA ALA A 292 -14.61 -0.92 -8.89
C ALA A 292 -13.76 -2.17 -9.17
N LEU A 293 -12.44 -2.15 -8.91
CA LEU A 293 -11.55 -3.27 -9.24
C LEU A 293 -12.00 -4.61 -8.65
N PRO A 294 -12.46 -4.73 -7.40
CA PRO A 294 -12.94 -6.00 -6.87
C PRO A 294 -14.05 -6.61 -7.73
N ARG A 295 -15.01 -5.81 -8.20
CA ARG A 295 -16.09 -6.27 -9.08
C ARG A 295 -15.55 -6.71 -10.44
N GLU A 296 -14.62 -5.96 -11.02
CA GLU A 296 -14.01 -6.29 -12.31
C GLU A 296 -13.25 -7.62 -12.23
N LEU A 297 -12.42 -7.78 -11.21
CA LEU A 297 -11.62 -8.99 -10.98
C LEU A 297 -12.48 -10.22 -10.66
N LEU A 298 -13.57 -10.05 -9.91
CA LEU A 298 -14.55 -11.11 -9.64
C LEU A 298 -15.16 -11.68 -10.94
N GLY A 299 -15.30 -10.85 -11.98
CA GLY A 299 -15.80 -11.25 -13.29
C GLY A 299 -14.81 -12.09 -14.11
N GLU A 300 -13.52 -12.06 -13.77
CA GLU A 300 -12.46 -12.81 -14.46
C GLU A 300 -12.23 -14.20 -13.85
N THR A 301 -12.64 -14.39 -12.60
CA THR A 301 -12.48 -15.62 -11.81
C THR A 301 -13.67 -16.58 -11.89
N GLY A 302 -14.66 -16.30 -12.75
CA GLY A 302 -15.92 -17.06 -12.88
C GLY A 302 -16.06 -17.90 -14.13
#